data_AF-A0A523R2T1-F1
#
_entry.id   AF-A0A523R2T1-F1
#
_cell.length_a   1.000
_cell.length_b   1.000
_cell.length_c   1.000
_cell.angle_alpha   90.00
_cell.angle_beta   90.00
_cell.angle_gamma   90.00
#
_symmetry.space_group_name_H-M   'P 1'
#
loop_
_entity.id
_entity.type
_entity.pdbx_description
1 polymer ?
#
loop_
_entity_poly.entity_id
_entity_poly.type
_entity_poly.pdbx_seq_one_letter_code
_entity_poly.pdbx_strand_id
1 'polypeptide(L)'
;MDIVTAVGAEAVEGMCGTAPGSLETDSLAAFQSGWEAEFGELPPFPFLAPAYDAVLLAALAAYEAQVAGEELTPIAIRDHLRSVSGPPGTQVFAGPEGLALALELLAAGEAIDFVGASGHIDLDEYGDISGPIEVWCYEDGEIISVELVGP
;
A
#
# COMPACT_ATOMS: atom_id res chain seq x y z
N MET A 1 22.29 -9.71 0.83
CA MET A 1 23.56 -9.35 0.19
C MET A 1 23.19 -8.39 -0.91
N ASP A 2 23.65 -7.15 -0.80
CA ASP A 2 23.42 -6.13 -1.81
C ASP A 2 24.20 -6.48 -3.10
N ILE A 3 23.62 -6.21 -4.27
CA ILE A 3 24.20 -6.57 -5.57
C ILE A 3 25.44 -5.74 -5.87
N VAL A 4 25.47 -4.46 -5.47
CA VAL A 4 26.65 -3.59 -5.63
C VAL A 4 27.82 -4.18 -4.85
N THR A 5 27.58 -4.63 -3.61
CA THR A 5 28.57 -5.34 -2.80
C THR A 5 29.04 -6.65 -3.45
N ALA A 6 28.17 -7.35 -4.18
CA ALA A 6 28.46 -8.67 -4.76
C ALA A 6 29.26 -8.62 -6.07
N VAL A 7 28.96 -7.65 -6.95
CA VAL A 7 29.53 -7.59 -8.31
C VAL A 7 30.31 -6.30 -8.60
N GLY A 8 30.28 -5.32 -7.71
CA GLY A 8 30.92 -4.01 -7.87
C GLY A 8 30.01 -2.99 -8.56
N ALA A 9 30.10 -1.71 -8.15
CA ALA A 9 29.29 -0.61 -8.70
C ALA A 9 29.42 -0.47 -10.22
N GLU A 10 30.65 -0.57 -10.74
CA GLU A 10 30.92 -0.47 -12.19
C GLU A 10 30.16 -1.53 -13.02
N ALA A 11 29.86 -2.70 -12.43
CA ALA A 11 29.15 -3.76 -13.13
C ALA A 11 27.64 -3.52 -13.28
N VAL A 12 27.07 -2.64 -12.43
CA VAL A 12 25.63 -2.33 -12.43
C VAL A 12 25.32 -0.89 -12.83
N GLU A 13 26.33 -0.04 -12.96
CA GLU A 13 26.19 1.37 -13.32
C GLU A 13 25.29 1.58 -14.55
N GLY A 14 24.31 2.48 -14.42
CA GLY A 14 23.34 2.79 -15.48
C GLY A 14 22.32 1.67 -15.78
N MET A 15 22.38 0.52 -15.09
CA MET A 15 21.30 -0.46 -15.16
C MET A 15 20.06 0.10 -14.46
N CYS A 16 18.92 -0.06 -15.11
CA CYS A 16 17.64 0.40 -14.60
C CYS A 16 16.67 -0.77 -14.43
N GLY A 17 15.72 -0.59 -13.52
CA GLY A 17 14.62 -1.50 -13.28
C GLY A 17 13.33 -0.75 -12.98
N THR A 18 12.30 -1.54 -12.69
CA THR A 18 11.01 -1.01 -12.27
C THR A 18 10.61 -1.62 -10.94
N ALA A 19 9.95 -0.82 -10.10
CA ALA A 19 9.32 -1.25 -8.86
C ALA A 19 7.93 -0.62 -8.74
N PRO A 20 7.03 -1.15 -7.89
CA PRO A 20 5.84 -0.40 -7.53
C PRO A 20 6.25 0.92 -6.85
N GLY A 21 5.69 2.02 -7.34
CA GLY A 21 5.84 3.32 -6.71
C GLY A 21 4.82 3.56 -5.61
N SER A 22 4.78 4.77 -5.08
CA SER A 22 3.74 5.21 -4.16
C SER A 22 3.32 6.63 -4.51
N LEU A 23 2.01 6.89 -4.43
CA LEU A 23 1.49 8.25 -4.52
C LEU A 23 1.70 8.98 -3.18
N GLU A 24 1.87 10.30 -3.23
CA GLU A 24 1.87 11.10 -1.99
C GLU A 24 0.46 11.14 -1.40
N THR A 25 0.26 10.41 -0.30
CA THR A 25 -1.01 10.33 0.44
C THR A 25 -0.75 10.53 1.95
N ASP A 26 -1.78 10.93 2.68
CA ASP A 26 -1.73 10.99 4.15
C ASP A 26 -1.40 9.61 4.75
N SER A 27 -1.83 8.54 4.09
CA SER A 27 -1.51 7.16 4.43
C SER A 27 -0.03 6.84 4.29
N LEU A 28 0.64 7.34 3.24
CA LEU A 28 2.07 7.17 3.07
C LEU A 28 2.84 7.88 4.19
N ALA A 29 2.45 9.12 4.50
CA ALA A 29 3.05 9.88 5.59
C ALA A 29 2.85 9.20 6.95
N ALA A 30 1.65 8.65 7.21
CA ALA A 30 1.35 7.90 8.42
C ALA A 30 2.17 6.61 8.52
N PHE A 31 2.32 5.86 7.42
CA PHE A 31 3.15 4.67 7.34
C PHE A 31 4.63 4.98 7.62
N GLN A 32 5.19 5.98 6.93
CA GLN A 32 6.59 6.39 7.10
C GLN A 32 6.88 6.85 8.53
N SER A 33 6.01 7.72 9.08
CA SER A 33 6.18 8.24 10.44
C SER A 33 6.06 7.14 11.49
N GLY A 34 5.11 6.21 11.32
CA GLY A 34 4.93 5.07 12.21
C GLY A 34 6.11 4.10 12.16
N TRP A 35 6.65 3.84 10.96
CA TRP A 35 7.85 3.04 10.79
C TRP A 35 9.06 3.70 11.47
N GLU A 36 9.28 5.00 11.23
CA GLU A 36 10.41 5.73 11.80
C GLU A 36 10.39 5.73 13.33
N ALA A 37 9.21 5.92 13.92
CA ALA A 37 9.04 5.89 15.37
C ALA A 37 9.37 4.53 16.01
N GLU A 38 9.06 3.42 15.34
CA GLU A 38 9.21 2.06 15.89
C GLU A 38 10.54 1.40 15.51
N PHE A 39 10.96 1.57 14.26
CA PHE A 39 12.09 0.84 13.66
C PHE A 39 13.25 1.74 13.23
N GLY A 40 13.08 3.06 13.23
CA GLY A 40 14.05 4.01 12.68
C GLY A 40 13.95 4.12 11.17
N GLU A 41 15.07 4.35 10.48
CA GLU A 41 15.08 4.64 9.04
C GLU A 41 14.31 3.58 8.22
N LEU A 42 13.43 4.07 7.33
CA LEU A 42 12.70 3.22 6.40
C LEU A 42 13.70 2.69 5.35
N PRO A 43 13.92 1.37 5.25
CA PRO A 43 14.83 0.86 4.25
C PRO A 43 14.26 1.07 2.84
N PRO A 44 15.12 1.28 1.82
CA PRO A 44 14.70 1.52 0.45
C PRO A 44 14.30 0.21 -0.26
N PHE A 45 13.50 -0.63 0.40
CA PHE A 45 13.02 -1.88 -0.18
C PHE A 45 11.70 -1.66 -0.92
N PRO A 46 11.55 -2.23 -2.13
CA PRO A 46 10.29 -2.19 -2.83
C PRO A 46 9.24 -3.00 -2.06
N PHE A 47 7.96 -2.76 -2.34
CA PHE A 47 6.79 -3.48 -1.80
C PHE A 47 6.49 -3.27 -0.31
N LEU A 48 7.20 -2.39 0.42
CA LEU A 48 6.85 -2.11 1.83
C LEU A 48 5.45 -1.50 1.99
N ALA A 49 5.15 -0.43 1.24
CA ALA A 49 3.84 0.21 1.27
C ALA A 49 2.71 -0.72 0.76
N PRO A 50 2.84 -1.41 -0.40
CA PRO A 50 1.83 -2.39 -0.83
C PRO A 50 1.58 -3.53 0.18
N ALA A 51 2.62 -4.02 0.86
CA ALA A 51 2.47 -5.06 1.87
C ALA A 51 1.71 -4.54 3.11
N TYR A 52 1.98 -3.30 3.52
CA TYR A 52 1.25 -2.62 4.58
C TYR A 52 -0.24 -2.44 4.21
N ASP A 53 -0.50 -1.98 2.99
CA ASP A 53 -1.86 -1.77 2.48
C ASP A 53 -2.65 -3.07 2.41
N ALA A 54 -2.04 -4.17 1.94
CA ALA A 54 -2.70 -5.47 1.86
C ALA A 54 -3.19 -5.98 3.23
N VAL A 55 -2.42 -5.72 4.29
CA VAL A 55 -2.80 -6.09 5.67
C VAL A 55 -3.97 -5.25 6.15
N LEU A 56 -3.92 -3.93 5.92
CA LEU A 56 -5.01 -3.03 6.32
C LEU A 56 -6.30 -3.32 5.56
N LEU A 57 -6.21 -3.54 4.25
CA LEU A 57 -7.36 -3.88 3.41
C LEU A 57 -8.04 -5.17 3.88
N ALA A 58 -7.25 -6.22 4.15
CA ALA A 58 -7.77 -7.48 4.67
C ALA A 58 -8.41 -7.32 6.06
N ALA A 59 -7.86 -6.45 6.91
CA ALA A 59 -8.42 -6.15 8.23
C ALA A 59 -9.75 -5.38 8.14
N LEU A 60 -9.85 -4.38 7.25
CA LEU A 60 -11.09 -3.66 7.00
C LEU A 60 -12.18 -4.57 6.44
N ALA A 61 -11.85 -5.44 5.48
CA ALA A 61 -12.78 -6.41 4.92
C ALA A 61 -13.25 -7.43 5.97
N ALA A 62 -12.34 -7.90 6.84
CA ALA A 62 -12.69 -8.75 7.97
C ALA A 62 -13.64 -8.06 8.95
N TYR A 63 -13.43 -6.77 9.21
CA TYR A 63 -14.30 -5.98 10.08
C TYR A 63 -15.69 -5.76 9.48
N GLU A 64 -15.77 -5.44 8.19
CA GLU A 64 -17.05 -5.30 7.50
C GLU A 64 -17.86 -6.60 7.53
N ALA A 65 -17.21 -7.74 7.25
CA ALA A 65 -17.84 -9.07 7.35
C ALA A 65 -18.38 -9.33 8.77
N GLN A 66 -17.61 -8.97 9.80
CA GLN A 66 -18.03 -9.09 11.19
C GLN A 66 -19.25 -8.21 11.50
N VAL A 67 -19.27 -6.95 11.03
CA VAL A 67 -20.41 -6.02 11.22
C VAL A 67 -21.66 -6.55 10.51
N ALA A 68 -21.51 -7.15 9.34
CA ALA A 68 -22.59 -7.81 8.60
C ALA A 68 -23.14 -9.06 9.31
N GLY A 69 -22.48 -9.53 10.38
CA GLY A 69 -22.88 -10.69 11.16
C GLY A 69 -22.48 -12.02 10.51
N GLU A 70 -21.51 -12.00 9.59
CA GLU A 70 -21.01 -13.19 8.93
C GLU A 70 -20.01 -13.97 9.80
N GLU A 71 -19.89 -15.27 9.56
CA GLU A 71 -18.80 -16.05 10.14
C GLU A 71 -17.48 -15.63 9.50
N LEU A 72 -16.50 -15.25 10.31
CA LEU A 72 -15.20 -14.80 9.83
C LEU A 72 -14.40 -15.95 9.22
N THR A 73 -14.56 -16.13 7.93
CA THR A 73 -13.87 -17.14 7.12
C THR A 73 -13.03 -16.46 6.04
N PRO A 74 -12.04 -17.16 5.45
CA PRO A 74 -11.28 -16.62 4.31
C PRO A 74 -12.18 -16.21 3.13
N ILE A 75 -13.33 -16.89 2.96
CA ILE A 75 -14.29 -16.60 1.89
C ILE A 75 -15.01 -15.29 2.18
N ALA A 76 -15.48 -15.09 3.42
CA ALA A 76 -16.13 -13.84 3.83
C ALA A 76 -15.18 -12.64 3.64
N ILE A 77 -13.93 -12.74 4.13
CA ILE A 77 -12.94 -11.67 3.95
C ILE A 77 -12.73 -11.35 2.47
N ARG A 78 -12.54 -12.37 1.62
CA ARG A 78 -12.38 -12.20 0.17
C ARG A 78 -13.55 -11.45 -0.45
N ASP A 79 -14.77 -11.81 -0.08
CA ASP A 79 -15.99 -11.25 -0.66
C ASP A 79 -16.20 -9.77 -0.27
N HIS A 80 -15.60 -9.35 0.85
CA HIS A 80 -15.59 -7.98 1.34
C HIS A 80 -14.38 -7.13 0.88
N LEU A 81 -13.36 -7.71 0.24
CA LEU A 81 -12.18 -6.94 -0.17
C LEU A 81 -12.54 -5.77 -1.09
N ARG A 82 -13.47 -5.99 -2.02
CA ARG A 82 -13.88 -4.95 -2.99
C ARG A 82 -14.77 -3.86 -2.41
N SER A 83 -15.56 -4.16 -1.37
CA SER A 83 -16.49 -3.18 -0.77
C SER A 83 -15.78 -2.17 0.12
N VAL A 84 -14.62 -2.53 0.69
CA VAL A 84 -13.78 -1.62 1.47
C VAL A 84 -12.71 -0.92 0.63
N SER A 85 -12.66 -1.20 -0.68
CA SER A 85 -11.64 -0.74 -1.62
C SER A 85 -12.26 0.17 -2.68
N GLY A 86 -11.67 1.33 -2.92
CA GLY A 86 -12.07 2.22 -4.00
C GLY A 86 -13.50 2.78 -3.89
N PRO A 87 -13.94 3.54 -4.90
CA PRO A 87 -15.27 4.14 -4.91
C PRO A 87 -16.40 3.10 -5.17
N PRO A 88 -17.63 3.35 -4.69
CA PRO A 88 -18.07 4.55 -3.98
C PRO A 88 -17.88 4.45 -2.46
N GLY A 89 -17.55 5.56 -1.81
CA GLY A 89 -17.45 5.60 -0.35
C GLY A 89 -16.82 6.90 0.14
N THR A 90 -16.80 7.07 1.46
CA THR A 90 -16.01 8.14 2.09
C THR A 90 -14.54 7.71 2.09
N GLN A 91 -13.66 8.59 1.59
CA GLN A 91 -12.23 8.32 1.64
C GLN A 91 -11.74 8.20 3.08
N VAL A 92 -11.06 7.09 3.35
CA VAL A 92 -10.43 6.82 4.64
C VAL A 92 -8.96 6.47 4.40
N PHE A 93 -8.10 6.95 5.29
CA PHE A 93 -6.66 6.84 5.16
C PHE A 93 -6.10 5.87 6.20
N ALA A 94 -4.88 5.41 5.98
CA ALA A 94 -4.14 4.67 6.98
C ALA A 94 -3.80 5.56 8.20
N GLY A 95 -3.33 4.90 9.24
CA GLY A 95 -3.04 5.53 10.53
C GLY A 95 -4.25 5.58 11.48
N PRO A 96 -4.05 5.98 12.74
CA PRO A 96 -5.05 5.77 13.79
C PRO A 96 -6.37 6.48 13.56
N GLU A 97 -6.34 7.74 13.08
CA GLU A 97 -7.55 8.56 12.90
C GLU A 97 -8.38 8.09 11.71
N GLY A 98 -7.73 7.82 10.56
CA GLY A 98 -8.39 7.32 9.36
C GLY A 98 -8.99 5.92 9.56
N LEU A 99 -8.26 5.02 10.24
CA LEU A 99 -8.78 3.70 10.59
C LEU A 99 -9.93 3.79 11.61
N ALA A 100 -9.88 4.71 12.58
CA ALA A 100 -11.00 4.92 13.50
C ALA A 100 -12.28 5.36 12.76
N LEU A 101 -12.14 6.29 11.80
CA LEU A 101 -13.25 6.72 10.94
C LEU A 101 -13.77 5.55 10.08
N ALA A 102 -12.88 4.75 9.49
CA ALA A 102 -13.28 3.59 8.70
C ALA A 102 -14.12 2.60 9.51
N LEU A 103 -13.70 2.29 10.74
CA LEU A 103 -14.46 1.40 11.62
C LEU A 103 -15.83 2.00 12.01
N GLU A 104 -15.90 3.31 12.26
CA GLU A 104 -17.17 3.99 12.56
C GLU A 104 -18.15 3.90 11.38
N LEU A 105 -17.69 4.21 10.16
CA LEU A 105 -18.51 4.18 8.95
C LEU A 105 -18.98 2.76 8.63
N LEU A 106 -18.09 1.78 8.68
CA LEU A 106 -18.44 0.38 8.45
C LEU A 106 -19.46 -0.12 9.49
N ALA A 107 -19.30 0.25 10.77
CA ALA A 107 -20.26 -0.09 11.82
C ALA A 107 -21.66 0.53 11.60
N ALA A 108 -21.72 1.69 10.95
CA ALA A 108 -22.96 2.34 10.54
C ALA A 108 -23.56 1.77 9.24
N GLY A 109 -22.86 0.85 8.56
CA GLY A 109 -23.24 0.32 7.26
C GLY A 109 -23.01 1.30 6.10
N GLU A 110 -22.11 2.26 6.28
CA GLU A 110 -21.70 3.21 5.25
C GLU A 110 -20.49 2.69 4.47
N ALA A 111 -20.46 2.99 3.17
CA ALA A 111 -19.37 2.58 2.29
C ALA A 111 -18.12 3.45 2.49
N ILE A 112 -16.95 2.83 2.37
CA ILE A 112 -15.64 3.49 2.50
C ILE A 112 -14.82 3.31 1.21
N ASP A 113 -13.88 4.22 0.99
CA ASP A 113 -12.88 4.17 -0.08
C ASP A 113 -11.50 4.25 0.59
N PHE A 114 -10.86 3.08 0.82
CA PHE A 114 -9.57 3.03 1.49
C PHE A 114 -8.44 3.50 0.56
N VAL A 115 -7.77 4.57 0.95
CA VAL A 115 -6.56 5.08 0.30
C VAL A 115 -5.35 4.60 1.09
N GLY A 116 -4.52 3.76 0.50
CA GLY A 116 -3.32 3.17 1.10
C GLY A 116 -2.07 4.05 1.02
N ALA A 117 -0.99 3.57 1.62
CA ALA A 117 0.34 4.15 1.55
C ALA A 117 0.93 4.08 0.13
N SER A 118 0.58 3.06 -0.66
CA SER A 118 0.97 2.96 -2.07
C SER A 118 0.09 3.81 -3.00
N GLY A 119 -1.08 4.26 -2.52
CA GLY A 119 -2.03 5.06 -3.28
C GLY A 119 -3.46 4.51 -3.18
N HIS A 120 -4.27 4.80 -4.19
CA HIS A 120 -5.62 4.23 -4.29
C HIS A 120 -5.56 2.71 -4.44
N ILE A 121 -6.34 2.00 -3.62
CA ILE A 121 -6.45 0.55 -3.67
C ILE A 121 -7.80 0.22 -4.32
N ASP A 122 -7.89 0.46 -5.63
CA ASP A 122 -9.11 0.29 -6.39
C ASP A 122 -9.10 -1.09 -7.07
N LEU A 123 -9.63 -2.11 -6.38
CA LEU A 123 -9.68 -3.47 -6.93
C LEU A 123 -10.71 -3.56 -8.06
N ASP A 124 -10.26 -3.89 -9.26
CA ASP A 124 -11.12 -4.13 -10.40
C ASP A 124 -11.85 -5.48 -10.35
N GLU A 125 -12.57 -5.85 -11.41
CA GLU A 125 -13.30 -7.12 -11.49
C GLU A 125 -12.40 -8.36 -11.42
N TYR A 126 -11.11 -8.22 -11.72
CA TYR A 126 -10.09 -9.27 -11.67
C TYR A 126 -9.31 -9.26 -10.35
N GLY A 127 -9.48 -8.22 -9.53
CA GLY A 127 -8.73 -8.02 -8.29
C GLY A 127 -7.37 -7.35 -8.50
N ASP A 128 -7.18 -6.71 -9.66
CA ASP A 128 -6.01 -5.91 -9.96
C ASP A 128 -6.21 -4.46 -9.49
N ILE A 129 -5.11 -3.76 -9.20
CA ILE A 129 -5.10 -2.32 -8.90
C ILE A 129 -4.34 -1.57 -9.99
N SER A 130 -4.68 -0.29 -10.17
CA SER A 130 -3.92 0.63 -11.00
C SER A 130 -3.12 1.57 -10.10
N GLY A 131 -1.79 1.51 -10.19
CA GLY A 131 -0.89 2.28 -9.34
C GLY A 131 0.38 2.71 -10.08
N PRO A 132 1.13 3.67 -9.54
CA PRO A 132 2.31 4.19 -10.20
C PRO A 132 3.44 3.15 -10.23
N ILE A 133 4.25 3.19 -11.28
CA ILE A 133 5.48 2.39 -11.41
C ILE A 133 6.67 3.33 -11.29
N GLU A 134 7.55 3.02 -10.35
CA GLU A 134 8.85 3.68 -10.22
C GLU A 134 9.83 3.06 -11.22
N VAL A 135 10.50 3.92 -11.99
CA VAL A 135 11.72 3.58 -12.72
C VAL A 135 12.89 4.04 -11.86
N TRP A 136 13.80 3.12 -11.58
CA TRP A 136 15.01 3.37 -10.79
C TRP A 136 16.24 2.94 -11.58
N CYS A 137 17.39 3.56 -11.31
CA CYS A 137 18.67 3.22 -11.94
C CYS A 137 19.80 3.20 -10.91
N TYR A 138 20.88 2.49 -11.22
CA TYR A 138 22.14 2.60 -10.48
C TYR A 138 22.92 3.82 -10.94
N GLU A 139 23.28 4.70 -10.00
CA GLU A 139 24.19 5.83 -10.19
C GLU A 139 25.17 5.89 -9.00
N ASP A 140 26.47 5.93 -9.28
CA ASP A 140 27.55 5.98 -8.27
C ASP A 140 27.47 4.87 -7.20
N GLY A 141 26.96 3.69 -7.58
CA GLY A 141 26.79 2.55 -6.68
C GLY A 141 25.58 2.64 -5.74
N GLU A 142 24.70 3.61 -5.94
CA GLU A 142 23.43 3.76 -5.23
C GLU A 142 22.24 3.55 -6.17
N ILE A 143 21.07 3.22 -5.62
CA ILE A 143 19.82 3.19 -6.39
C ILE A 143 19.18 4.57 -6.27
N ILE A 144 18.89 5.19 -7.41
CA ILE A 144 18.15 6.44 -7.47
C ILE A 144 16.83 6.26 -8.21
N SER A 145 15.80 6.97 -7.75
CA SER A 145 14.53 7.10 -8.45
C SER A 145 14.70 8.09 -9.61
N VAL A 146 14.37 7.68 -10.83
CA VAL A 146 14.51 8.53 -12.03
C VAL A 146 13.17 9.01 -12.56
N GLU A 147 12.12 8.23 -12.40
CA GLU A 147 10.78 8.56 -12.89
C GLU A 147 9.70 7.81 -12.09
N LEU A 148 8.59 8.49 -11.81
CA LEU A 148 7.36 7.87 -11.34
C LEU A 148 6.35 7.91 -12.48
N VAL A 149 6.13 6.76 -13.13
CA VAL A 149 5.18 6.62 -14.23
C VAL A 149 3.79 6.41 -13.65
N GLY A 150 2.86 7.33 -13.96
CA GLY A 150 1.48 7.24 -13.51
C GLY A 150 0.72 6.05 -14.11
N PRO A 151 -0.42 5.68 -13.50
CA PRO A 151 -1.33 4.66 -14.01
C PRO A 151 -1.91 4.96 -15.40
#